data_AF-B7K9Z1-F1
#
_entry.id   AF-B7K9Z1-F1
#
_cell.length_a   1.000
_cell.length_b   1.000
_cell.length_c   1.000
_cell.angle_alpha   90.00
_cell.angle_beta   90.00
_cell.angle_gamma   90.00
#
_symmetry.space_group_name_H-M   'P 1'
#
loop_
_entity.id
_entity.type
_entity.pdbx_description
1 polymer ?
#
loop_
_entity_poly.entity_id
_entity_poly.type
_entity_poly.pdbx_seq_one_letter_code
_entity_poly.pdbx_strand_id
1 'polypeptide(L)'
;MKLKLGFFGLSLLLSFLPLSVNACPNGNPQALAYIRRDNNRCEGLLQETITRAFELVSFSTQNLSSNYPNTLKIRVPTSNRILPNITLESPYRNYYLSQLQPSFTPKGYTFDLNTYVLKQAKIPPQTLLSTAFIEEDSKRVFLPVILGQASDQYVFIIYSPQPMKIPKFEIRRNGKTVYSNPRNIPQRNYISFTWKYGQAPAGQYELYLENDQKKSTRFYFNHYPNLLK
;
A
#
# COMPACT_ATOMS: atom_id res chain seq x y z
N MET A 1 17.51 71.37 -4.37
CA MET A 1 18.47 70.51 -5.09
C MET A 1 18.31 69.09 -4.57
N LYS A 2 18.15 68.11 -5.48
CA LYS A 2 17.80 66.71 -5.20
C LYS A 2 18.93 66.00 -4.42
N LEU A 3 18.57 65.09 -3.50
CA LEU A 3 19.27 63.80 -3.36
C LEU A 3 18.32 62.73 -2.81
N LYS A 4 18.45 61.53 -3.36
CA LYS A 4 17.57 60.36 -3.26
C LYS A 4 18.13 59.31 -2.26
N LEU A 5 17.36 58.23 -2.11
CA LEU A 5 17.68 56.86 -1.62
C LEU A 5 17.59 56.66 -0.10
N GLY A 6 16.99 55.59 0.42
CA GLY A 6 16.51 54.39 -0.25
C GLY A 6 15.68 53.47 0.64
N PHE A 7 14.82 52.72 -0.06
CA PHE A 7 14.08 51.53 0.35
C PHE A 7 14.79 50.65 1.39
N PHE A 8 14.13 50.39 2.52
CA PHE A 8 14.36 49.19 3.34
C PHE A 8 13.15 48.26 3.19
N GLY A 9 13.08 47.59 2.03
CA GLY A 9 12.19 46.46 1.83
C GLY A 9 12.83 45.22 2.42
N LEU A 10 12.54 44.90 3.68
CA LEU A 10 12.96 43.67 4.33
C LEU A 10 12.19 42.49 3.69
N SER A 11 12.74 41.93 2.62
CA SER A 11 12.20 40.75 1.95
C SER A 11 12.56 39.52 2.77
N LEU A 12 11.57 39.02 3.52
CA LEU A 12 11.61 37.75 4.23
C LEU A 12 11.61 36.62 3.20
N LEU A 13 12.80 36.20 2.76
CA LEU A 13 12.99 34.98 1.98
C LEU A 13 12.72 33.78 2.92
N LEU A 14 11.45 33.39 3.05
CA LEU A 14 11.09 32.05 3.48
C LEU A 14 11.62 31.08 2.42
N SER A 15 12.78 30.52 2.68
CA SER A 15 13.27 29.32 2.01
C SER A 15 12.30 28.19 2.32
N PHE A 16 11.32 27.99 1.44
CA PHE A 16 10.59 26.72 1.32
C PHE A 16 11.60 25.67 0.85
N LEU A 17 12.39 25.12 1.77
CA LEU A 17 13.06 23.87 1.52
C LEU A 17 11.96 22.82 1.33
N PRO A 18 11.85 22.18 0.15
CA PRO A 18 10.96 21.05 0.02
C PRO A 18 11.41 20.01 1.04
N LEU A 19 10.52 19.59 1.93
CA LEU A 19 10.71 18.42 2.78
C LEU A 19 11.04 17.26 1.84
N SER A 20 12.32 16.95 1.71
CA SER A 20 12.78 15.81 0.92
C SER A 20 12.13 14.57 1.51
N VAL A 21 11.34 13.87 0.68
CA VAL A 21 10.91 12.49 0.92
C VAL A 21 12.09 11.75 1.53
N ASN A 22 11.95 11.30 2.79
CA ASN A 22 13.02 10.66 3.56
C ASN A 22 13.62 9.51 2.74
N ALA A 23 14.73 9.80 2.07
CA ALA A 23 15.54 8.79 1.43
C ALA A 23 16.10 7.91 2.55
N CYS A 24 15.84 6.60 2.49
CA CYS A 24 16.40 5.68 3.49
C CYS A 24 17.94 5.80 3.51
N PRO A 25 18.57 5.71 4.69
CA PRO A 25 20.01 5.87 4.83
C PRO A 25 20.75 4.74 4.11
N ASN A 26 21.97 5.01 3.64
CA ASN A 26 22.87 3.94 3.21
C ASN A 26 23.34 3.14 4.44
N GLY A 27 23.68 1.87 4.26
CA GLY A 27 24.19 1.05 5.36
C GLY A 27 24.74 -0.29 4.90
N ASN A 28 25.11 -1.13 5.87
CA ASN A 28 25.60 -2.48 5.60
C ASN A 28 24.47 -3.35 4.99
N PRO A 29 24.63 -3.91 3.79
CA PRO A 29 23.62 -4.76 3.15
C PRO A 29 23.18 -5.99 3.97
N GLN A 30 24.03 -6.47 4.89
CA GLN A 30 23.70 -7.57 5.80
C GLN A 30 22.93 -7.13 7.05
N ALA A 31 22.87 -5.83 7.33
CA ALA A 31 22.07 -5.33 8.46
C ALA A 31 20.58 -5.48 8.18
N LEU A 32 19.79 -5.63 9.25
CA LEU A 32 18.32 -5.68 9.17
C LEU A 32 17.67 -4.30 9.30
N ALA A 33 18.43 -3.26 9.65
CA ALA A 33 17.93 -1.89 9.75
C ALA A 33 17.33 -1.42 8.42
N TYR A 34 16.38 -0.49 8.50
CA TYR A 34 15.81 0.17 7.33
C TYR A 34 16.87 1.03 6.63
N ILE A 35 17.34 0.54 5.49
CA ILE A 35 18.41 1.15 4.70
C ILE A 35 18.09 1.07 3.21
N ARG A 36 18.85 1.82 2.41
CA ARG A 36 18.90 1.64 0.96
C ARG A 36 19.61 0.33 0.63
N ARG A 37 19.01 -0.44 -0.26
CA ARG A 37 19.54 -1.72 -0.74
C ARG A 37 19.68 -1.70 -2.26
N ASP A 38 20.04 -2.85 -2.84
CA ASP A 38 20.12 -3.03 -4.28
C ASP A 38 18.86 -2.53 -5.02
N ASN A 39 19.05 -2.06 -6.25
CA ASN A 39 18.02 -1.40 -7.07
C ASN A 39 17.38 -0.17 -6.42
N ASN A 40 18.13 0.53 -5.55
CA ASN A 40 17.71 1.75 -4.84
C ASN A 40 16.42 1.60 -4.01
N ARG A 41 15.97 0.37 -3.71
CA ARG A 41 14.82 0.18 -2.83
C ARG A 41 15.20 0.52 -1.39
N CYS A 42 14.21 0.91 -0.61
CA CYS A 42 14.35 1.05 0.82
C CYS A 42 13.73 -0.14 1.53
N GLU A 43 14.51 -0.86 2.34
CA GLU A 43 14.03 -2.07 3.02
C GLU A 43 14.71 -2.28 4.37
N GLY A 44 13.93 -2.69 5.37
CA GLY A 44 14.44 -3.17 6.65
C GLY A 44 13.43 -2.99 7.78
N LEU A 45 13.93 -3.08 9.00
CA LEU A 45 13.16 -2.86 10.22
C LEU A 45 13.27 -1.38 10.61
N LEU A 46 12.12 -0.72 10.74
CA LEU A 46 12.02 0.63 11.27
C LEU A 46 12.23 0.61 12.79
N GLN A 47 12.90 1.64 13.31
CA GLN A 47 13.05 1.81 14.76
C GLN A 47 11.72 2.13 15.44
N GLU A 48 10.88 2.92 14.77
CA GLU A 48 9.57 3.31 15.25
C GLU A 48 8.46 2.62 14.44
N THR A 49 7.34 2.35 15.10
CA THR A 49 6.15 1.81 14.44
C THR A 49 5.48 2.89 13.60
N ILE A 50 4.98 2.52 12.42
CA ILE A 50 4.23 3.43 11.55
C ILE A 50 2.91 3.80 12.24
N THR A 51 2.74 5.09 12.56
CA THR A 51 1.47 5.64 13.07
C THR A 51 0.46 5.73 11.94
N ARG A 52 -0.76 5.26 12.17
CA ARG A 52 -1.81 5.16 11.14
C ARG A 52 -3.13 5.75 11.58
N ALA A 53 -3.82 6.35 10.61
CA ALA A 53 -5.23 6.70 10.73
C ALA A 53 -6.11 5.53 10.24
N PHE A 54 -7.42 5.72 10.23
CA PHE A 54 -8.33 4.76 9.58
C PHE A 54 -8.05 4.71 8.08
N GLU A 55 -7.45 3.62 7.58
CA GLU A 55 -6.99 3.53 6.19
C GLU A 55 -6.91 2.08 5.67
N LEU A 56 -6.85 1.93 4.35
CA LEU A 56 -6.56 0.66 3.68
C LEU A 56 -5.05 0.39 3.73
N VAL A 57 -4.65 -0.66 4.44
CA VAL A 57 -3.23 -1.04 4.64
C VAL A 57 -2.84 -2.31 3.89
N SER A 58 -3.79 -3.04 3.32
CA SER A 58 -3.48 -4.13 2.39
C SER A 58 -4.59 -4.30 1.37
N PHE A 59 -4.21 -4.46 0.11
CA PHE A 59 -5.07 -4.97 -0.95
C PHE A 59 -4.25 -5.97 -1.76
N SER A 60 -4.46 -7.25 -1.48
CA SER A 60 -3.61 -8.31 -2.01
C SER A 60 -4.39 -9.53 -2.47
N THR A 61 -3.71 -10.35 -3.26
CA THR A 61 -4.06 -11.75 -3.48
C THR A 61 -2.80 -12.58 -3.32
N GLN A 62 -2.87 -13.62 -2.52
CA GLN A 62 -1.69 -14.41 -2.21
C GLN A 62 -2.05 -15.86 -1.96
N ASN A 63 -1.17 -16.73 -2.43
CA ASN A 63 -1.03 -18.11 -2.00
C ASN A 63 0.46 -18.34 -1.69
N LEU A 64 0.91 -17.75 -0.59
CA LEU A 64 2.29 -17.82 -0.15
C LEU A 64 2.43 -18.94 0.88
N SER A 65 3.42 -19.82 0.69
CA SER A 65 3.69 -20.90 1.63
C SER A 65 4.11 -20.36 3.00
N SER A 66 4.10 -21.21 4.03
CA SER A 66 4.60 -20.87 5.36
C SER A 66 6.07 -20.43 5.37
N ASN A 67 6.84 -20.80 4.34
CA ASN A 67 8.24 -20.43 4.16
C ASN A 67 8.44 -19.50 2.95
N TYR A 68 9.39 -18.57 3.05
CA TYR A 68 9.74 -17.72 1.91
C TYR A 68 10.63 -18.45 0.90
N PRO A 69 10.40 -18.25 -0.42
CA PRO A 69 11.41 -18.54 -1.43
C PRO A 69 12.65 -17.65 -1.21
N ASN A 70 13.78 -17.90 -1.88
CA ASN A 70 14.92 -16.97 -1.84
C ASN A 70 14.60 -15.63 -2.50
N THR A 71 13.75 -15.68 -3.52
CA THR A 71 13.26 -14.53 -4.26
C THR A 71 11.74 -14.57 -4.28
N LEU A 72 11.11 -13.59 -3.65
CA LEU A 72 9.66 -13.40 -3.68
C LEU A 72 9.31 -12.50 -4.86
N LYS A 73 8.54 -13.04 -5.81
CA LYS A 73 8.00 -12.26 -6.92
C LYS A 73 6.79 -11.47 -6.46
N ILE A 74 6.91 -10.14 -6.49
CA ILE A 74 5.83 -9.18 -6.26
C ILE A 74 5.29 -8.74 -7.61
N ARG A 75 3.98 -8.83 -7.82
CA ARG A 75 3.34 -8.41 -9.08
C ARG A 75 2.18 -7.47 -8.81
N VAL A 76 2.05 -6.44 -9.63
CA VAL A 76 0.91 -5.51 -9.62
C VAL A 76 0.27 -5.55 -10.99
N PRO A 77 -0.84 -6.29 -11.16
CA PRO A 77 -1.47 -6.52 -12.43
C PRO A 77 -2.24 -5.27 -12.86
N THR A 78 -1.84 -4.70 -13.99
CA THR A 78 -2.45 -3.50 -14.56
C THR A 78 -2.08 -3.41 -16.04
N SER A 79 -2.96 -2.84 -16.85
CA SER A 79 -2.64 -2.42 -18.22
C SER A 79 -2.13 -0.98 -18.28
N ASN A 80 -2.26 -0.23 -17.18
CA ASN A 80 -1.79 1.15 -17.09
C ASN A 80 -0.25 1.19 -16.94
N ARG A 81 0.41 2.08 -17.67
CA ARG A 81 1.85 2.35 -17.63
C ARG A 81 2.25 3.41 -16.60
N ILE A 82 1.31 3.91 -15.79
CA ILE A 82 1.62 4.73 -14.61
C ILE A 82 2.29 3.84 -13.56
N LEU A 83 3.48 4.23 -13.13
CA LEU A 83 4.25 3.52 -12.11
C LEU A 83 3.50 3.54 -10.77
N PRO A 84 3.10 2.40 -10.22
CA PRO A 84 2.44 2.35 -8.92
C PRO A 84 3.40 2.64 -7.78
N ASN A 85 2.91 3.32 -6.76
CA ASN A 85 3.55 3.34 -5.45
C ASN A 85 3.26 2.00 -4.77
N ILE A 86 4.29 1.16 -4.66
CA ILE A 86 4.19 -0.17 -4.05
C ILE A 86 4.89 -0.15 -2.70
N THR A 87 4.18 -0.60 -1.68
CA THR A 87 4.75 -0.83 -0.35
C THR A 87 4.44 -2.23 0.14
N LEU A 88 5.36 -2.78 0.92
CA LEU A 88 5.19 -4.03 1.63
C LEU A 88 5.68 -3.82 3.06
N GLU A 89 4.90 -4.26 4.02
CA GLU A 89 5.20 -4.02 5.43
C GLU A 89 4.77 -5.21 6.30
N SER A 90 5.31 -5.27 7.52
CA SER A 90 4.78 -6.16 8.54
C SER A 90 4.87 -5.52 9.92
N PRO A 91 3.73 -5.37 10.63
CA PRO A 91 3.73 -4.85 11.99
C PRO A 91 4.34 -5.81 13.02
N TYR A 92 4.62 -7.07 12.65
CA TYR A 92 5.21 -8.05 13.55
C TYR A 92 6.62 -7.66 14.04
N ARG A 93 7.39 -7.00 13.17
CA ARG A 93 8.77 -6.54 13.44
C ARG A 93 9.03 -5.13 12.89
N ASN A 94 7.99 -4.35 12.61
CA ASN A 94 8.10 -3.04 11.97
C ASN A 94 8.91 -3.08 10.65
N TYR A 95 8.71 -4.15 9.86
CA TYR A 95 9.33 -4.25 8.55
C TYR A 95 8.65 -3.31 7.58
N TYR A 96 9.46 -2.65 6.74
CA TYR A 96 8.98 -1.78 5.69
C TYR A 96 9.85 -1.90 4.44
N LEU A 97 9.19 -1.97 3.29
CA LEU A 97 9.75 -1.99 1.95
C LEU A 97 9.01 -0.95 1.11
N SER A 98 9.78 -0.05 0.49
CA SER A 98 9.27 1.01 -0.37
C SER A 98 10.28 1.40 -1.45
N GLN A 99 9.93 2.37 -2.29
CA GLN A 99 10.76 2.88 -3.38
C GLN A 99 11.20 1.76 -4.35
N LEU A 100 10.29 0.81 -4.61
CA LEU A 100 10.53 -0.25 -5.57
C LEU A 100 10.67 0.31 -6.98
N GLN A 101 11.59 -0.27 -7.75
CA GLN A 101 11.77 -0.01 -9.18
C GLN A 101 11.31 -1.24 -9.97
N PRO A 102 10.00 -1.49 -10.09
CA PRO A 102 9.49 -2.65 -10.82
C PRO A 102 9.68 -2.50 -12.33
N SER A 103 9.82 -3.63 -13.02
CA SER A 103 9.77 -3.70 -14.47
C SER A 103 8.32 -3.82 -14.95
N PHE A 104 7.99 -3.14 -16.05
CA PHE A 104 6.67 -3.25 -16.67
C PHE A 104 6.63 -4.36 -17.73
N THR A 105 5.56 -5.14 -17.72
CA THR A 105 5.26 -6.19 -18.70
C THR A 105 3.82 -6.03 -19.20
N PRO A 106 3.39 -6.72 -20.27
CA PRO A 106 1.99 -6.72 -20.69
C PRO A 106 0.99 -7.18 -19.61
N LYS A 107 1.45 -7.88 -18.57
CA LYS A 107 0.64 -8.31 -17.42
C LYS A 107 0.72 -7.36 -16.21
N GLY A 108 1.43 -6.23 -16.34
CA GLY A 108 1.62 -5.24 -15.28
C GLY A 108 3.06 -5.20 -14.74
N TYR A 109 3.21 -4.66 -13.54
CA TYR A 109 4.50 -4.42 -12.90
C TYR A 109 4.99 -5.64 -12.13
N THR A 110 6.29 -5.92 -12.20
CA THR A 110 6.91 -7.03 -11.48
C THR A 110 8.18 -6.59 -10.76
N PHE A 111 8.40 -7.12 -9.57
CA PHE A 111 9.62 -6.90 -8.79
C PHE A 111 10.04 -8.21 -8.10
N ASP A 112 11.31 -8.56 -8.22
CA ASP A 112 11.88 -9.75 -7.59
C ASP A 112 12.59 -9.34 -6.29
N LEU A 113 11.96 -9.64 -5.15
CA LEU A 113 12.48 -9.30 -3.83
C LEU A 113 13.37 -10.42 -3.29
N ASN A 114 14.65 -10.12 -3.02
CA ASN A 114 15.48 -10.98 -2.18
C ASN A 114 14.93 -11.00 -0.75
N THR A 115 14.50 -12.16 -0.26
CA THR A 115 13.81 -12.27 1.03
C THR A 115 14.77 -12.39 2.22
N TYR A 116 16.05 -12.04 2.07
CA TYR A 116 17.05 -12.13 3.13
C TYR A 116 16.57 -11.47 4.42
N VAL A 117 16.14 -10.21 4.35
CA VAL A 117 15.66 -9.45 5.53
C VAL A 117 14.45 -10.13 6.16
N LEU A 118 13.46 -10.51 5.36
CA LEU A 118 12.25 -11.20 5.81
C LEU A 118 12.57 -12.50 6.57
N LYS A 119 13.50 -13.31 6.03
CA LYS A 119 13.95 -14.57 6.64
C LYS A 119 14.73 -14.33 7.92
N GLN A 120 15.73 -13.44 7.89
CA GLN A 120 16.60 -13.17 9.05
C GLN A 120 15.84 -12.51 10.21
N ALA A 121 14.90 -11.61 9.91
CA ALA A 121 14.03 -11.00 10.91
C ALA A 121 12.90 -11.94 11.40
N LYS A 122 12.80 -13.16 10.85
CA LYS A 122 11.77 -14.16 11.17
C LYS A 122 10.35 -13.62 11.01
N ILE A 123 10.10 -12.84 9.95
CA ILE A 123 8.79 -12.23 9.70
C ILE A 123 7.86 -13.28 9.06
N PRO A 124 6.73 -13.66 9.68
CA PRO A 124 5.87 -14.66 9.08
C PRO A 124 5.19 -14.13 7.79
N PRO A 125 5.13 -14.92 6.69
CA PRO A 125 4.48 -14.53 5.43
C PRO A 125 3.06 -13.96 5.60
N GLN A 126 2.28 -14.54 6.50
CA GLN A 126 0.89 -14.14 6.78
C GLN A 126 0.75 -12.77 7.45
N THR A 127 1.85 -12.18 7.91
CA THR A 127 1.86 -10.84 8.52
C THR A 127 2.16 -9.73 7.52
N LEU A 128 2.49 -10.09 6.27
CA LEU A 128 2.76 -9.13 5.22
C LEU A 128 1.48 -8.39 4.81
N LEU A 129 1.57 -7.06 4.81
CA LEU A 129 0.55 -6.16 4.30
C LEU A 129 1.14 -5.47 3.07
N SER A 130 0.41 -5.49 1.96
CA SER A 130 0.91 -4.97 0.70
C SER A 130 -0.10 -4.03 0.08
N THR A 131 0.37 -2.84 -0.28
CA THR A 131 -0.45 -1.86 -1.01
C THR A 131 0.24 -1.47 -2.30
N ALA A 132 -0.55 -1.30 -3.34
CA ALA A 132 -0.14 -0.63 -4.55
C ALA A 132 -1.24 0.34 -4.95
N PHE A 133 -0.86 1.56 -5.32
CA PHE A 133 -1.80 2.53 -5.89
C PHE A 133 -1.13 3.39 -6.94
N ILE A 134 -1.94 3.90 -7.85
CA ILE A 134 -1.60 4.99 -8.76
C ILE A 134 -2.44 6.21 -8.39
N GLU A 135 -1.92 7.39 -8.68
CA GLU A 135 -2.68 8.65 -8.56
C GLU A 135 -3.27 8.97 -9.94
N GLU A 136 -4.60 8.95 -10.05
CA GLU A 136 -5.38 9.33 -11.24
C GLU A 136 -6.37 10.41 -10.83
N ASP A 137 -6.40 11.55 -11.54
CA ASP A 137 -7.31 12.68 -11.24
C ASP A 137 -7.32 13.10 -9.76
N SER A 138 -6.12 13.18 -9.16
CA SER A 138 -5.91 13.49 -7.73
C SER A 138 -6.56 12.50 -6.75
N LYS A 139 -6.80 11.26 -7.20
CA LYS A 139 -7.33 10.17 -6.37
C LYS A 139 -6.43 8.95 -6.45
N ARG A 140 -6.30 8.28 -5.32
CA ARG A 140 -5.67 6.96 -5.25
C ARG A 140 -6.60 5.91 -5.82
N VAL A 141 -6.11 5.22 -6.86
CA VAL A 141 -6.72 4.00 -7.38
C VAL A 141 -5.82 2.84 -7.00
N PHE A 142 -6.34 1.97 -6.14
CA PHE A 142 -5.62 0.83 -5.62
C PHE A 142 -5.58 -0.32 -6.64
N LEU A 143 -4.44 -0.99 -6.69
CA LEU A 143 -4.18 -2.15 -7.54
C LEU A 143 -3.89 -3.35 -6.63
N PRO A 144 -4.36 -4.56 -6.97
CA PRO A 144 -4.11 -5.72 -6.12
C PRO A 144 -2.62 -6.08 -6.19
N VAL A 145 -2.00 -6.35 -5.05
CA VAL A 145 -0.63 -6.87 -5.03
C VAL A 145 -0.67 -8.39 -4.96
N ILE A 146 0.04 -9.04 -5.88
CA ILE A 146 0.24 -10.49 -5.87
C ILE A 146 1.58 -10.79 -5.19
N LEU A 147 1.54 -11.49 -4.06
CA LEU A 147 2.73 -12.00 -3.38
C LEU A 147 2.90 -13.48 -3.70
N GLY A 148 3.86 -13.80 -4.58
CA GLY A 148 4.05 -15.16 -5.09
C GLY A 148 2.98 -15.51 -6.13
N GLN A 149 2.07 -16.43 -5.79
CA GLN A 149 0.98 -16.86 -6.65
C GLN A 149 -0.34 -16.15 -6.28
N ALA A 150 -1.15 -15.85 -7.29
CA ALA A 150 -2.49 -15.29 -7.06
C ALA A 150 -3.44 -16.40 -6.58
N SER A 151 -4.40 -16.05 -5.74
CA SER A 151 -5.56 -16.87 -5.40
C SER A 151 -6.81 -16.37 -6.13
N ASP A 152 -7.94 -17.05 -5.98
CA ASP A 152 -9.25 -16.69 -6.53
C ASP A 152 -10.00 -15.61 -5.71
N GLN A 153 -9.31 -14.99 -4.76
CA GLN A 153 -9.86 -14.01 -3.85
C GLN A 153 -8.91 -12.84 -3.61
N TYR A 154 -9.50 -11.70 -3.29
CA TYR A 154 -8.80 -10.55 -2.74
C TYR A 154 -8.94 -10.51 -1.23
N VAL A 155 -7.88 -10.06 -0.57
CA VAL A 155 -7.85 -9.75 0.86
C VAL A 155 -7.62 -8.26 1.00
N PHE A 156 -8.57 -7.59 1.64
CA PHE A 156 -8.51 -6.20 2.03
C PHE A 156 -8.26 -6.15 3.55
N ILE A 157 -7.33 -5.32 3.98
CA ILE A 157 -7.08 -5.08 5.41
C ILE A 157 -7.18 -3.59 5.68
N ILE A 158 -8.12 -3.24 6.54
CA ILE A 158 -8.31 -1.87 7.03
C ILE A 158 -7.64 -1.76 8.38
N TYR A 159 -6.83 -0.73 8.59
CA TYR A 159 -6.36 -0.38 9.92
C TYR A 159 -7.36 0.54 10.61
N SER A 160 -7.70 0.27 11.87
CA SER A 160 -8.42 1.19 12.74
C SER A 160 -7.69 1.34 14.09
N PRO A 161 -7.27 2.55 14.49
CA PRO A 161 -6.61 2.76 15.78
C PRO A 161 -7.54 2.55 16.98
N GLN A 162 -8.85 2.67 16.78
CA GLN A 162 -9.87 2.52 17.82
C GLN A 162 -10.83 1.38 17.49
N PRO A 163 -11.41 0.70 18.50
CA PRO A 163 -12.47 -0.28 18.26
C PRO A 163 -13.65 0.38 17.56
N MET A 164 -14.10 -0.18 16.44
CA MET A 164 -15.25 0.33 15.69
C MET A 164 -16.06 -0.77 15.03
N LYS A 165 -17.36 -0.53 14.87
CA LYS A 165 -18.23 -1.35 14.02
C LYS A 165 -18.20 -0.80 12.59
N ILE A 166 -18.28 -1.69 11.62
CA ILE A 166 -18.37 -1.37 10.19
C ILE A 166 -19.63 -2.06 9.65
N PRO A 167 -20.84 -1.54 9.94
CA PRO A 167 -22.11 -2.11 9.50
C PRO A 167 -22.28 -2.15 7.98
N LYS A 168 -21.57 -1.30 7.23
CA LYS A 168 -21.45 -1.47 5.77
C LYS A 168 -19.99 -1.68 5.43
N PHE A 169 -19.65 -2.90 5.05
CA PHE A 169 -18.35 -3.27 4.50
C PHE A 169 -18.63 -3.93 3.15
N GLU A 170 -18.56 -3.13 2.10
CA GLU A 170 -19.17 -3.45 0.81
C GLU A 170 -18.19 -3.27 -0.33
N ILE A 171 -18.27 -4.16 -1.31
CA ILE A 171 -17.71 -3.93 -2.64
C ILE A 171 -18.85 -3.44 -3.51
N ARG A 172 -18.63 -2.30 -4.16
CA ARG A 172 -19.59 -1.65 -5.04
C ARG A 172 -19.04 -1.48 -6.45
N ARG A 173 -19.96 -1.48 -7.41
CA ARG A 173 -19.69 -1.12 -8.80
C ARG A 173 -20.83 -0.24 -9.29
N ASN A 174 -20.50 0.92 -9.85
CA ASN A 174 -21.49 1.89 -10.34
C ASN A 174 -22.57 2.21 -9.28
N GLY A 175 -22.14 2.37 -8.03
CA GLY A 175 -23.01 2.64 -6.88
C GLY A 175 -23.83 1.45 -6.35
N LYS A 176 -23.80 0.28 -7.01
CA LYS A 176 -24.51 -0.93 -6.58
C LYS A 176 -23.60 -1.86 -5.80
N THR A 177 -24.07 -2.36 -4.67
CA THR A 177 -23.38 -3.37 -3.87
C THR A 177 -23.36 -4.71 -4.61
N VAL A 178 -22.18 -5.24 -4.86
CA VAL A 178 -21.97 -6.55 -5.50
C VAL A 178 -21.53 -7.62 -4.49
N TYR A 179 -20.97 -7.20 -3.36
CA TYR A 179 -20.60 -8.07 -2.26
C TYR A 179 -20.63 -7.27 -0.95
N SER A 180 -21.03 -7.91 0.15
CA SER A 180 -21.09 -7.28 1.47
C SER A 180 -20.74 -8.30 2.54
N ASN A 181 -19.97 -7.87 3.54
CA ASN A 181 -19.61 -8.71 4.69
C ASN A 181 -19.40 -7.81 5.92
N PRO A 182 -20.49 -7.35 6.55
CA PRO A 182 -20.43 -6.37 7.64
C PRO A 182 -19.62 -6.86 8.85
N ARG A 183 -19.11 -5.91 9.63
CA ARG A 183 -18.40 -6.14 10.90
C ARG A 183 -19.17 -5.46 12.03
N ASN A 184 -20.24 -6.10 12.49
CA ASN A 184 -21.13 -5.56 13.53
C ASN A 184 -20.57 -5.70 14.96
N ILE A 185 -19.51 -6.50 15.12
CA ILE A 185 -18.75 -6.60 16.36
C ILE A 185 -17.60 -5.59 16.28
N PRO A 186 -17.40 -4.72 17.30
CA PRO A 186 -16.30 -3.77 17.29
C PRO A 186 -14.94 -4.47 17.12
N GLN A 187 -14.16 -4.02 16.15
CA GLN A 187 -12.81 -4.51 15.89
C GLN A 187 -11.82 -3.34 15.85
N ARG A 188 -10.56 -3.62 16.19
CA ARG A 188 -9.46 -2.66 16.18
C ARG A 188 -8.25 -3.23 15.43
N ASN A 189 -7.28 -2.38 15.14
CA ASN A 189 -6.07 -2.69 14.39
C ASN A 189 -6.44 -3.21 12.99
N TYR A 190 -6.01 -4.42 12.64
CA TYR A 190 -6.12 -4.97 11.30
C TYR A 190 -7.44 -5.72 11.11
N ILE A 191 -8.37 -5.12 10.38
CA ILE A 191 -9.69 -5.65 10.09
C ILE A 191 -9.69 -6.24 8.69
N SER A 192 -9.79 -7.57 8.59
CA SER A 192 -9.76 -8.29 7.32
C SER A 192 -11.14 -8.42 6.67
N PHE A 193 -11.15 -8.27 5.36
CA PHE A 193 -12.30 -8.49 4.50
C PHE A 193 -11.85 -9.20 3.22
N THR A 194 -12.48 -10.33 2.94
CA THR A 194 -12.11 -11.18 1.80
C THR A 194 -13.23 -11.16 0.78
N TRP A 195 -12.88 -11.02 -0.49
CA TRP A 195 -13.84 -11.10 -1.60
C TRP A 195 -13.38 -12.13 -2.62
N LYS A 196 -14.12 -13.23 -2.73
CA LYS A 196 -14.00 -14.19 -3.84
C LYS A 196 -14.63 -13.56 -5.07
N TYR A 197 -13.79 -13.11 -6.01
CA TYR A 197 -14.27 -12.29 -7.12
C TYR A 197 -14.98 -13.11 -8.22
N GLY A 198 -14.75 -14.42 -8.32
CA GLY A 198 -15.49 -15.31 -9.23
C GLY A 198 -15.53 -14.80 -10.67
N GLN A 199 -16.75 -14.61 -11.21
CA GLN A 199 -17.01 -14.08 -12.55
C GLN A 199 -17.27 -12.56 -12.56
N ALA A 200 -16.82 -11.83 -11.54
CA ALA A 200 -16.95 -10.38 -11.50
C ALA A 200 -16.33 -9.76 -12.77
N PRO A 201 -17.05 -8.87 -13.49
CA PRO A 201 -16.50 -8.33 -14.73
C PRO A 201 -15.32 -7.41 -14.44
N ALA A 202 -14.37 -7.33 -15.37
CA ALA A 202 -13.28 -6.37 -15.25
C ALA A 202 -13.79 -4.93 -15.12
N GLY A 203 -13.03 -4.07 -14.43
CA GLY A 203 -13.31 -2.65 -14.28
C GLY A 203 -12.94 -2.09 -12.91
N GLN A 204 -13.30 -0.83 -12.70
CA GLN A 204 -13.12 -0.16 -11.42
C GLN A 204 -14.28 -0.48 -10.46
N TYR A 205 -13.91 -0.71 -9.21
CA TYR A 205 -14.79 -0.99 -8.09
C TYR A 205 -14.48 -0.02 -6.95
N GLU A 206 -15.39 0.00 -5.98
CA GLU A 206 -15.26 0.77 -4.75
C GLU A 206 -15.34 -0.20 -3.57
N LEU A 207 -14.38 -0.11 -2.66
CA LEU A 207 -14.53 -0.62 -1.30
C LEU A 207 -15.17 0.49 -0.46
N TYR A 208 -16.44 0.30 -0.13
CA TYR A 208 -17.23 1.23 0.66
C TYR A 208 -17.34 0.76 2.11
N LEU A 209 -16.99 1.67 3.02
CA LEU A 209 -17.08 1.46 4.46
C LEU A 209 -17.99 2.53 5.07
N GLU A 210 -18.90 2.12 5.94
CA GLU A 210 -19.66 3.03 6.81
C GLU A 210 -19.57 2.53 8.24
N ASN A 211 -19.19 3.42 9.15
CA ASN A 211 -19.13 3.10 10.58
C ASN A 211 -20.50 3.27 11.26
N ASP A 212 -20.59 2.91 12.54
CA ASP A 212 -21.79 3.08 13.37
C ASP A 212 -22.25 4.54 13.53
N GLN A 213 -21.34 5.51 13.36
CA GLN A 213 -21.64 6.94 13.31
C GLN A 213 -22.08 7.44 11.92
N LYS A 214 -22.31 6.53 10.96
CA LYS A 214 -22.68 6.83 9.57
C LYS A 214 -21.61 7.62 8.79
N LYS A 215 -20.38 7.71 9.29
CA LYS A 215 -19.25 8.26 8.55
C LYS A 215 -18.81 7.23 7.52
N SER A 216 -18.77 7.66 6.25
CA SER A 216 -18.36 6.80 5.14
C SER A 216 -16.91 7.05 4.72
N THR A 217 -16.26 6.00 4.24
CA THR A 217 -14.91 6.02 3.63
C THR A 217 -14.94 5.13 2.40
N ARG A 218 -14.20 5.53 1.36
CA ARG A 218 -14.24 4.91 0.04
C ARG A 218 -12.84 4.70 -0.47
N PHE A 219 -12.53 3.50 -0.94
CA PHE A 219 -11.29 3.19 -1.63
C PHE A 219 -11.61 2.68 -3.03
N TYR A 220 -11.13 3.37 -4.06
CA TYR A 220 -11.31 2.93 -5.45
C TYR A 220 -10.24 1.91 -5.80
N PHE A 221 -10.61 0.83 -6.47
CA PHE A 221 -9.66 -0.19 -6.88
C PHE A 221 -10.01 -0.82 -8.22
N ASN A 222 -8.99 -1.30 -8.92
CA ASN A 222 -9.19 -1.94 -10.22
C ASN A 222 -9.17 -3.46 -10.09
N HIS A 223 -10.12 -4.11 -10.79
CA HIS A 223 -10.21 -5.55 -10.94
C HIS A 223 -10.03 -5.94 -12.41
N TYR A 224 -8.95 -6.67 -12.70
CA TYR A 224 -8.65 -7.21 -14.04
C TYR A 224 -8.29 -8.70 -13.93
N PRO A 225 -9.28 -9.61 -13.88
CA PRO A 225 -9.05 -11.02 -13.58
C PRO A 225 -8.17 -11.72 -14.63
N ASN A 226 -8.19 -11.25 -15.88
CA ASN A 226 -7.34 -11.74 -16.96
C ASN A 226 -5.84 -11.45 -16.73
N LEU A 227 -5.50 -10.44 -15.92
CA LEU A 227 -4.11 -10.07 -15.61
C LEU A 227 -3.56 -10.82 -14.37
N LEU A 228 -4.42 -11.55 -13.64
CA LEU A 228 -4.02 -12.29 -12.43
C LEU A 228 -3.37 -13.64 -12.76
N LYS A 229 -3.63 -14.17 -13.96
CA LYS A 229 -3.15 -15.49 -14.44
C LYS A 229 -1.73 -15.42 -14.99
#